data_AF-A0A0F7VR37-F1
#
_entry.id   AF-A0A0F7VR37-F1
#
_cell.length_a   1.000
_cell.length_b   1.000
_cell.length_c   1.000
_cell.angle_alpha   90.00
_cell.angle_beta   90.00
_cell.angle_gamma   90.00
#
_symmetry.space_group_name_H-M   'P 1'
#
loop_
_entity.id
_entity.type
_entity.pdbx_description
1 polymer ?
#
loop_
_entity_poly.entity_id
_entity_poly.type
_entity_poly.pdbx_seq_one_letter_code
_entity_poly.pdbx_strand_id
1 'polypeptide(L)'
;MNEETEATGPLPSQPAPGCTAVYRFYGAAGELLYVGITSDPKSRWRSHAGEKPWWHEVARKEVTWFANRTEAGIAELHAIETEGPRYDRSNPKNKIDNEDRRTQDQAYVAEALRMVRDDIEAGVFPPATALPSAHHLASRYGLSRSAVTSALWKVEPRVLTHASPHWLVLDRSSPAGEAARSCGAVYGLGIELFGLHVPFHGDDLSARSRLPKTSVTKGLGALQKTGMADMQWGKRGRALWTLLPKPMPDGLKPARDLPPHEDL
;
A
#
# COMPACT_ATOMS: atom_id res chain seq x y z
N MET A 1 -18.53 -50.28 -25.97
CA MET A 1 -18.38 -49.27 -27.04
C MET A 1 -17.97 -47.98 -26.35
N ASN A 2 -16.91 -47.39 -26.88
CA ASN A 2 -16.00 -46.45 -26.23
C ASN A 2 -16.69 -45.20 -25.68
N GLU A 3 -16.48 -44.89 -24.40
CA GLU A 3 -16.49 -43.52 -23.91
C GLU A 3 -15.09 -42.96 -24.16
N GLU A 4 -15.00 -42.03 -25.10
CA GLU A 4 -13.80 -41.22 -25.33
C GLU A 4 -13.58 -40.33 -24.10
N THR A 5 -12.64 -40.72 -23.25
CA THR A 5 -11.94 -39.78 -22.36
C THR A 5 -11.19 -38.78 -23.24
N GLU A 6 -11.80 -37.63 -23.52
CA GLU A 6 -11.11 -36.47 -24.07
C GLU A 6 -9.93 -36.12 -23.15
N ALA A 7 -8.73 -36.46 -23.61
CA ALA A 7 -7.49 -36.08 -22.97
C ALA A 7 -7.38 -34.56 -22.94
N THR A 8 -7.67 -33.96 -21.79
CA THR A 8 -7.43 -32.55 -21.47
C THR A 8 -5.93 -32.34 -21.27
N GLY A 9 -5.19 -32.40 -22.38
CA GLY A 9 -3.77 -32.12 -22.43
C GLY A 9 -3.48 -30.61 -22.36
N PRO A 10 -2.24 -30.22 -22.02
CA PRO A 10 -1.83 -28.82 -21.99
C PRO A 10 -2.07 -28.16 -23.36
N LEU A 11 -2.72 -26.99 -23.35
CA LEU A 11 -2.99 -26.20 -24.56
C LEU A 11 -1.69 -25.55 -25.11
N PRO A 12 -1.61 -25.25 -26.42
CA PRO A 12 -0.45 -24.60 -27.03
C PRO A 12 -0.15 -23.21 -26.43
N SER A 13 1.05 -22.71 -26.71
CA SER A 13 1.75 -21.58 -26.06
C SER A 13 1.06 -20.20 -26.05
N GLN A 14 -0.17 -20.08 -26.59
CA GLN A 14 -0.99 -18.88 -26.49
C GLN A 14 -2.38 -19.20 -25.90
N PRO A 15 -2.81 -18.53 -24.82
CA PRO A 15 -4.08 -18.82 -24.17
C PRO A 15 -5.28 -18.29 -24.95
N ALA A 16 -6.32 -19.10 -25.06
CA ALA A 16 -7.65 -18.64 -25.43
C ALA A 16 -8.29 -17.84 -24.25
N PRO A 17 -9.30 -16.98 -24.51
CA PRO A 17 -10.06 -16.32 -23.46
C PRO A 17 -10.62 -17.34 -22.46
N GLY A 18 -10.39 -17.13 -21.17
CA GLY A 18 -10.85 -18.03 -20.10
C GLY A 18 -9.82 -19.06 -19.62
N CYS A 19 -8.72 -19.26 -20.35
CA CYS A 19 -7.64 -20.15 -19.91
C CYS A 19 -6.92 -19.62 -18.66
N THR A 20 -6.44 -20.55 -17.83
CA THR A 20 -5.64 -20.24 -16.64
C THR A 20 -4.30 -20.95 -16.75
N ALA A 21 -3.22 -20.22 -16.54
CA ALA A 21 -1.86 -20.77 -16.50
C ALA A 21 -1.53 -21.28 -15.10
N VAL A 22 -0.86 -22.43 -15.03
CA VAL A 22 0.02 -22.81 -13.92
C VAL A 22 1.43 -22.38 -14.29
N TYR A 23 2.09 -21.62 -13.42
CA TYR A 23 3.48 -21.24 -13.60
C TYR A 23 4.35 -21.76 -12.46
N ARG A 24 5.59 -22.08 -12.80
CA ARG A 24 6.61 -22.57 -11.87
C ARG A 24 7.83 -21.67 -11.91
N PHE A 25 8.41 -21.42 -10.75
CA PHE A 25 9.70 -20.74 -10.60
C PHE A 25 10.73 -21.70 -10.05
N TYR A 26 11.88 -21.73 -10.71
CA TYR A 26 12.99 -22.59 -10.35
C TYR A 26 14.22 -21.76 -9.99
N GLY A 27 14.98 -22.24 -9.02
CA GLY A 27 16.28 -21.69 -8.65
C GLY A 27 17.38 -22.14 -9.60
N ALA A 28 18.58 -21.62 -9.37
CA ALA A 28 19.74 -21.92 -10.21
C ALA A 28 20.17 -23.40 -10.12
N ALA A 29 19.89 -24.08 -9.02
CA ALA A 29 20.18 -25.51 -8.85
C ALA A 29 19.04 -26.41 -9.38
N GLY A 30 18.00 -25.82 -10.00
CA GLY A 30 16.86 -26.53 -10.55
C GLY A 30 15.78 -26.89 -9.53
N GLU A 31 15.91 -26.42 -8.29
CA GLU A 31 14.92 -26.61 -7.23
C GLU A 31 13.64 -25.80 -7.50
N LEU A 32 12.47 -26.37 -7.20
CA LEU A 32 11.21 -25.66 -7.34
C LEU A 32 11.04 -24.66 -6.19
N LEU A 33 11.04 -23.38 -6.51
CA LEU A 33 10.89 -22.29 -5.55
C LEU A 33 9.42 -22.01 -5.26
N TYR A 34 8.59 -21.98 -6.29
CA TYR A 34 7.18 -21.58 -6.17
C TYR A 34 6.36 -22.09 -7.35
N VAL A 35 5.10 -22.43 -7.09
CA VAL A 35 4.09 -22.73 -8.11
C VAL A 35 2.86 -21.85 -7.86
N GLY A 36 2.20 -21.42 -8.93
CA GLY A 36 1.02 -20.56 -8.82
C GLY A 36 0.12 -20.65 -10.03
N ILE A 37 -1.15 -20.22 -9.89
CA ILE A 37 -2.07 -20.04 -11.02
C ILE A 37 -2.42 -18.58 -11.32
N THR A 38 -2.68 -18.26 -12.60
CA THR A 38 -3.12 -16.93 -13.03
C THR A 38 -3.64 -16.94 -14.48
N SER A 39 -4.55 -16.03 -14.83
CA SER A 39 -4.90 -15.75 -16.23
C SER A 39 -3.92 -14.78 -16.90
N ASP A 40 -3.11 -14.06 -16.12
CA ASP A 40 -2.07 -13.13 -16.62
C ASP A 40 -0.73 -13.38 -15.90
N PRO A 41 0.15 -14.23 -16.48
CA PRO A 41 1.47 -14.51 -15.92
C PRO A 41 2.36 -13.27 -15.84
N LYS A 42 2.37 -12.41 -16.86
CA LYS A 42 3.30 -11.28 -16.94
C LYS A 42 3.05 -10.27 -15.82
N SER A 43 1.80 -9.90 -15.60
CA SER A 43 1.43 -9.00 -14.49
C SER A 43 1.75 -9.64 -13.14
N ARG A 44 1.39 -10.92 -12.97
CA ARG A 44 1.65 -11.64 -11.72
C ARG A 44 3.14 -11.72 -11.39
N TRP A 45 4.00 -11.95 -12.38
CA TRP A 45 5.44 -12.00 -12.20
C TRP A 45 6.03 -10.66 -11.78
N ARG A 46 5.53 -9.54 -12.32
CA ARG A 46 5.94 -8.20 -11.86
C ARG A 46 5.58 -7.98 -10.40
N SER A 47 4.39 -8.39 -9.97
CA SER A 47 4.01 -8.33 -8.55
C SER A 47 4.93 -9.20 -7.69
N HIS A 48 5.24 -10.42 -8.12
CA HIS A 48 6.17 -11.28 -7.39
C HIS A 48 7.58 -10.65 -7.30
N ALA A 49 8.07 -10.04 -8.38
CA ALA A 49 9.36 -9.36 -8.41
C ALA A 49 9.46 -8.20 -7.42
N GLY A 50 8.39 -7.44 -7.24
CA GLY A 50 8.37 -6.32 -6.29
C GLY A 50 8.06 -6.72 -4.84
N GLU A 51 7.39 -7.86 -4.62
CA GLU A 51 6.88 -8.24 -3.29
C GLU A 51 7.65 -9.37 -2.61
N LYS A 52 8.24 -10.30 -3.35
CA LYS A 52 8.80 -11.51 -2.76
C LYS A 52 10.30 -11.35 -2.54
N PRO A 53 10.78 -11.45 -1.28
CA PRO A 53 12.20 -11.27 -0.98
C PRO A 53 13.09 -12.30 -1.68
N TRP A 54 12.58 -13.51 -1.94
CA TRP A 54 13.26 -14.60 -2.64
C TRP A 54 13.26 -14.48 -4.17
N TRP A 55 12.65 -13.45 -4.76
CA TRP A 55 12.56 -13.35 -6.22
C TRP A 55 13.92 -13.36 -6.93
N HIS A 56 14.95 -12.83 -6.26
CA HIS A 56 16.32 -12.81 -6.76
C HIS A 56 16.91 -14.22 -6.99
N GLU A 57 16.33 -15.27 -6.40
CA GLU A 57 16.74 -16.66 -6.58
C GLU A 57 16.14 -17.29 -7.86
N VAL A 58 15.15 -16.66 -8.50
CA VAL A 58 14.45 -17.23 -9.67
C VAL A 58 15.37 -17.19 -10.90
N ALA A 59 15.86 -18.36 -11.31
CA ALA A 59 16.70 -18.53 -12.49
C ALA A 59 15.90 -18.97 -13.73
N ARG A 60 14.83 -19.75 -13.55
CA ARG A 60 14.03 -20.30 -14.65
C ARG A 60 12.54 -20.25 -14.34
N LYS A 61 11.72 -20.06 -15.37
CA LYS A 61 10.26 -19.97 -15.28
C LYS A 61 9.64 -20.90 -16.30
N GLU A 62 8.64 -21.65 -15.88
CA GLU A 62 7.83 -22.50 -16.77
C GLU A 62 6.36 -22.13 -16.65
N VAL A 63 5.63 -22.34 -17.75
CA VAL A 63 4.20 -22.00 -17.85
C VAL A 63 3.49 -23.11 -18.61
N THR A 64 2.38 -23.57 -18.05
CA THR A 64 1.47 -24.54 -18.66
C THR A 64 0.06 -23.97 -18.63
N TRP A 65 -0.63 -23.94 -19.78
CA TRP A 65 -1.99 -23.42 -19.88
C TRP A 65 -3.03 -24.53 -19.76
N PHE A 66 -4.07 -24.26 -18.97
CA PHE A 66 -5.23 -25.12 -18.77
C PHE A 66 -6.49 -24.42 -19.26
N ALA A 67 -7.51 -25.22 -19.63
CA ALA A 67 -8.73 -24.71 -20.22
C ALA A 67 -9.49 -23.77 -19.27
N ASN A 68 -9.43 -24.05 -17.97
CA ASN A 68 -10.11 -23.28 -16.94
C ASN A 68 -9.32 -23.23 -15.62
N ARG A 69 -9.79 -22.38 -14.71
CA ARG A 69 -9.17 -22.18 -13.39
C ARG A 69 -9.23 -23.43 -12.51
N THR A 70 -10.27 -24.26 -12.64
CA THR A 70 -10.44 -25.46 -11.82
C THR A 70 -9.34 -26.48 -12.13
N GLU A 71 -9.11 -26.77 -13.42
CA GLU A 71 -8.02 -27.64 -13.88
C GLU A 71 -6.64 -27.11 -13.48
N ALA A 72 -6.41 -25.81 -13.67
CA ALA A 72 -5.17 -25.18 -13.23
C ALA A 72 -4.96 -25.32 -11.71
N GLY A 73 -6.01 -25.16 -10.91
CA GLY A 73 -5.96 -25.34 -9.46
C GLY A 73 -5.66 -26.78 -9.03
N ILE A 74 -6.22 -27.78 -9.71
CA ILE A 74 -5.89 -29.19 -9.48
C ILE A 74 -4.42 -29.45 -9.80
N ALA A 75 -3.92 -28.93 -10.92
CA ALA A 75 -2.52 -29.07 -11.32
C ALA A 75 -1.54 -28.33 -10.39
N GLU A 76 -1.93 -27.16 -9.86
CA GLU A 76 -1.18 -26.42 -8.83
C GLU A 76 -1.08 -27.22 -7.53
N LEU A 77 -2.21 -27.75 -7.03
CA LEU A 77 -2.22 -28.57 -5.81
C LEU A 77 -1.36 -29.83 -5.96
N HIS A 78 -1.51 -30.54 -7.09
CA HIS A 78 -0.67 -31.70 -7.39
C HIS A 78 0.82 -31.36 -7.41
N ALA A 79 1.21 -30.22 -7.99
CA ALA A 79 2.60 -29.75 -8.00
C ALA A 79 3.09 -29.41 -6.58
N ILE A 80 2.25 -28.76 -5.75
CA ILE A 80 2.61 -28.45 -4.35
C ILE A 80 2.86 -29.74 -3.56
N GLU A 81 2.00 -30.74 -3.73
CA GLU A 81 2.07 -32.01 -3.00
C GLU A 81 3.26 -32.89 -3.44
N THR A 82 3.52 -32.97 -4.75
CA THR A 82 4.53 -33.89 -5.30
C THR A 82 5.91 -33.27 -5.45
N GLU A 83 6.00 -31.98 -5.77
CA GLU A 83 7.26 -31.29 -6.07
C GLU A 83 7.80 -30.51 -4.85
N GLY A 84 6.97 -30.25 -3.83
CA GLY A 84 7.37 -29.64 -2.55
C GLY A 84 8.03 -28.25 -2.67
N PRO A 85 7.40 -27.27 -3.33
CA PRO A 85 7.97 -25.94 -3.58
C PRO A 85 8.47 -25.25 -2.30
N ARG A 86 9.68 -24.69 -2.36
CA ARG A 86 10.39 -24.13 -1.21
C ARG A 86 9.66 -22.96 -0.54
N TYR A 87 9.02 -22.09 -1.31
CA TYR A 87 8.40 -20.86 -0.78
C TYR A 87 6.86 -20.88 -0.78
N ASP A 88 6.25 -22.00 -1.18
CA ASP A 88 4.80 -22.12 -1.12
C ASP A 88 4.33 -22.31 0.34
N ARG A 89 3.37 -21.50 0.77
CA ARG A 89 2.84 -21.53 2.14
C ARG A 89 2.03 -22.80 2.43
N SER A 90 1.56 -23.49 1.40
CA SER A 90 0.75 -24.70 1.52
C SER A 90 1.59 -25.96 1.74
N ASN A 91 2.92 -25.89 1.54
CA ASN A 91 3.84 -27.00 1.78
C ASN A 91 3.89 -27.35 3.29
N PRO A 92 3.63 -28.61 3.70
CA PRO A 92 3.68 -29.02 5.10
C PRO A 92 5.03 -28.78 5.78
N LYS A 93 6.15 -28.88 5.04
CA LYS A 93 7.50 -28.59 5.57
C LYS A 93 7.66 -27.11 5.95
N ASN A 94 6.96 -26.23 5.22
CA ASN A 94 6.93 -24.80 5.51
C ASN A 94 5.96 -24.43 6.65
N LYS A 95 5.18 -25.37 7.20
CA LYS A 95 4.27 -25.09 8.33
C LYS A 95 5.01 -24.97 9.66
N ILE A 96 6.03 -25.81 9.89
CA ILE A 96 6.85 -25.77 11.12
C ILE A 96 7.67 -24.48 11.15
N ASP A 97 8.40 -24.20 10.06
CA ASP A 97 9.12 -22.93 9.90
C ASP A 97 8.20 -21.69 9.97
N ASN A 98 6.92 -21.83 9.58
CA ASN A 98 5.96 -20.74 9.65
C ASN A 98 5.55 -20.40 11.08
N GLU A 99 5.58 -21.31 12.05
CA GLU A 99 5.15 -21.01 13.42
C GLU A 99 6.21 -20.19 14.16
N ASP A 100 7.47 -20.60 14.03
CA ASP A 100 8.63 -19.84 14.52
C ASP A 100 8.73 -18.49 13.80
N ARG A 101 8.56 -18.49 12.46
CA ARG A 101 8.58 -17.24 11.69
C ARG A 101 7.39 -16.34 12.01
N ARG A 102 6.20 -16.88 12.29
CA ARG A 102 5.03 -16.08 12.70
C ARG A 102 5.24 -15.47 14.07
N THR A 103 5.88 -16.20 14.99
CA THR A 103 6.28 -15.68 16.31
C THR A 103 7.30 -14.56 16.15
N GLN A 104 8.31 -14.75 15.31
CA GLN A 104 9.33 -13.75 15.00
C GLN A 104 8.75 -12.52 14.26
N ASP A 105 7.87 -12.71 13.29
CA ASP A 105 7.16 -11.65 12.57
C ASP A 105 6.27 -10.84 13.53
N GLN A 106 5.61 -11.49 14.49
CA GLN A 106 4.85 -10.80 15.53
C GLN A 106 5.75 -9.94 16.42
N ALA A 107 6.93 -10.43 16.80
CA ALA A 107 7.90 -9.67 17.57
C ALA A 107 8.41 -8.44 16.80
N TYR A 108 8.75 -8.59 15.51
CA TYR A 108 9.17 -7.45 14.66
C TYR A 108 8.04 -6.43 14.45
N VAL A 109 6.79 -6.88 14.34
CA VAL A 109 5.64 -5.98 14.23
C VAL A 109 5.41 -5.22 15.54
N ALA A 110 5.56 -5.89 16.70
CA ALA A 110 5.45 -5.23 18.00
C ALA A 110 6.56 -4.18 18.18
N GLU A 111 7.78 -4.49 17.76
CA GLU A 111 8.92 -3.57 17.81
C GLU A 111 8.73 -2.36 16.88
N ALA A 112 8.29 -2.59 15.64
CA ALA A 112 7.95 -1.51 14.72
C ALA A 112 6.83 -0.61 15.28
N LEU A 113 5.82 -1.21 15.92
CA LEU A 113 4.72 -0.46 16.54
C LEU A 113 5.23 0.42 17.69
N ARG A 114 6.13 -0.11 18.52
CA ARG A 114 6.78 0.62 19.61
C ARG A 114 7.56 1.82 19.07
N MET A 115 8.48 1.58 18.13
CA MET A 115 9.30 2.64 17.54
C MET A 115 8.48 3.75 16.86
N VAL A 116 7.43 3.40 16.12
CA VAL A 116 6.54 4.40 15.51
C VAL A 116 5.82 5.24 16.57
N ARG A 117 5.34 4.61 17.65
CA ARG A 117 4.68 5.34 18.75
C ARG A 117 5.66 6.25 19.47
N ASP A 118 6.87 5.77 19.77
CA ASP A 118 7.91 6.54 20.43
C ASP A 118 8.32 7.77 19.60
N ASP A 119 8.53 7.62 18.30
CA ASP A 119 8.85 8.74 17.39
C ASP A 119 7.68 9.75 17.29
N ILE A 120 6.42 9.28 17.32
CA ILE A 120 5.24 10.18 17.37
C ILE A 120 5.19 10.94 18.70
N GLU A 121 5.36 10.24 19.82
CA GLU A 121 5.31 10.84 21.17
C GLU A 121 6.48 11.79 21.43
N ALA A 122 7.66 11.49 20.90
CA ALA A 122 8.83 12.37 20.92
C ALA A 122 8.71 13.57 19.96
N GLY A 123 7.66 13.63 19.13
CA GLY A 123 7.42 14.71 18.18
C GLY A 123 8.30 14.67 16.94
N VAL A 124 9.03 13.57 16.69
CA VAL A 124 9.78 13.33 15.46
C VAL A 124 8.83 13.31 14.25
N PHE A 125 7.62 12.77 14.46
CA PHE A 125 6.50 12.91 13.54
C PHE A 125 5.39 13.76 14.17
N PRO A 126 5.41 15.09 13.96
CA PRO A 126 4.46 15.98 14.58
C PRO A 126 3.01 15.68 14.16
N PRO A 127 2.01 16.03 14.99
CA PRO A 127 0.61 15.97 14.60
C PRO A 127 0.32 16.72 13.28
N ALA A 128 -0.67 16.22 12.53
CA ALA A 128 -1.05 16.71 11.22
C ALA A 128 0.09 16.70 10.18
N THR A 129 1.01 15.75 10.30
CA THR A 129 2.02 15.45 9.28
C THR A 129 1.79 14.06 8.69
N ALA A 130 2.25 13.89 7.45
CA ALA A 130 2.35 12.57 6.86
C ALA A 130 3.59 11.86 7.41
N LEU A 131 3.44 10.61 7.83
CA LEU A 131 4.59 9.75 8.06
C LEU A 131 5.38 9.54 6.76
N PRO A 132 6.71 9.35 6.86
CA PRO A 132 7.49 8.80 5.78
C PRO A 132 6.91 7.47 5.27
N SER A 133 7.25 7.10 4.04
CA SER A 133 6.79 5.83 3.48
C SER A 133 7.20 4.65 4.34
N ALA A 134 6.45 3.54 4.26
CA ALA A 134 6.79 2.32 4.99
C ALA A 134 8.21 1.82 4.65
N HIS A 135 8.72 2.11 3.45
CA HIS A 135 10.11 1.79 3.06
C HIS A 135 11.14 2.66 3.78
N HIS A 136 10.86 3.96 3.90
CA HIS A 136 11.75 4.88 4.62
C HIS A 136 11.76 4.58 6.12
N LEU A 137 10.59 4.31 6.72
CA LEU A 137 10.48 3.89 8.11
C LEU A 137 11.18 2.55 8.38
N ALA A 138 11.04 1.57 7.47
CA ALA A 138 11.76 0.31 7.53
C ALA A 138 13.28 0.51 7.56
N SER A 139 13.80 1.40 6.69
CA SER A 139 15.23 1.72 6.65
C SER A 139 15.70 2.42 7.93
N ARG A 140 14.90 3.35 8.47
CA ARG A 140 15.18 4.05 9.74
C ARG A 140 15.26 3.11 10.94
N TYR A 141 14.35 2.14 11.01
CA TYR A 141 14.23 1.23 12.15
C TYR A 141 15.06 -0.05 12.01
N GLY A 142 15.67 -0.30 10.84
CA GLY A 142 16.35 -1.56 10.57
C GLY A 142 15.39 -2.77 10.53
N LEU A 143 14.12 -2.54 10.17
CA LEU A 143 13.06 -3.55 10.17
C LEU A 143 12.56 -3.82 8.74
N SER A 144 11.86 -4.94 8.54
CA SER A 144 11.26 -5.23 7.23
C SER A 144 10.09 -4.29 6.91
N ARG A 145 9.92 -3.94 5.62
CA ARG A 145 8.78 -3.14 5.15
C ARG A 145 7.43 -3.75 5.53
N SER A 146 7.34 -5.08 5.50
CA SER A 146 6.12 -5.81 5.89
C SER A 146 5.83 -5.65 7.37
N ALA A 147 6.83 -5.78 8.25
CA ALA A 147 6.65 -5.57 9.69
C ALA A 147 6.18 -4.14 9.99
N VAL A 148 6.81 -3.13 9.38
CA VAL A 148 6.41 -1.72 9.54
C VAL A 148 5.00 -1.48 9.02
N THR A 149 4.68 -1.95 7.81
CA THR A 149 3.34 -1.78 7.23
C THR A 149 2.26 -2.41 8.12
N SER A 150 2.48 -3.63 8.60
CA SER A 150 1.59 -4.30 9.54
C SER A 150 1.48 -3.56 10.88
N ALA A 151 2.56 -2.96 11.38
CA ALA A 151 2.55 -2.16 12.58
C ALA A 151 1.72 -0.87 12.42
N LEU A 152 1.82 -0.18 11.28
CA LEU A 152 1.03 1.04 11.02
C LEU A 152 -0.48 0.77 11.08
N TRP A 153 -0.94 -0.38 10.56
CA TRP A 153 -2.33 -0.83 10.68
C TRP A 153 -2.78 -1.16 12.11
N LYS A 154 -1.83 -1.38 13.04
CA LYS A 154 -2.09 -1.64 14.46
C LYS A 154 -1.98 -0.39 15.33
N VAL A 155 -1.49 0.73 14.80
CA VAL A 155 -1.54 2.01 15.52
C VAL A 155 -3.00 2.40 15.70
N GLU A 156 -3.34 2.93 16.87
CA GLU A 156 -4.72 3.33 17.13
C GLU A 156 -5.19 4.37 16.11
N PRO A 157 -6.39 4.22 15.53
CA PRO A 157 -6.93 5.17 14.55
C PRO A 157 -7.11 6.61 15.07
N ARG A 158 -6.96 6.83 16.38
CA ARG A 158 -6.96 8.14 17.04
C ARG A 158 -5.59 8.83 17.01
N VAL A 159 -4.52 8.07 16.77
CA VAL A 159 -3.13 8.51 16.71
C VAL A 159 -2.65 8.55 15.26
N LEU A 160 -3.11 7.61 14.43
CA LEU A 160 -2.68 7.51 13.04
C LEU A 160 -3.84 7.08 12.15
N THR A 161 -4.02 7.73 10.99
CA THR A 161 -5.03 7.33 10.01
C THR A 161 -4.40 7.12 8.62
N HIS A 162 -4.87 6.11 7.90
CA HIS A 162 -4.44 5.87 6.52
C HIS A 162 -5.24 6.77 5.57
N ALA A 163 -4.54 7.61 4.82
CA ALA A 163 -5.05 8.46 3.75
C ALA A 163 -4.18 8.22 2.52
N SER A 164 -4.55 7.21 1.72
CA SER A 164 -3.74 6.74 0.59
C SER A 164 -3.20 7.90 -0.26
N PRO A 165 -1.89 7.93 -0.57
CA PRO A 165 -0.88 6.89 -0.32
C PRO A 165 -0.14 7.01 1.03
N HIS A 166 -0.60 7.86 1.94
CA HIS A 166 0.13 8.25 3.15
C HIS A 166 -0.56 7.82 4.46
N TRP A 167 0.20 7.87 5.55
CA TRP A 167 -0.33 7.76 6.92
C TRP A 167 -0.23 9.13 7.58
N LEU A 168 -1.30 9.59 8.20
CA LEU A 168 -1.36 10.91 8.83
C LEU A 168 -1.36 10.77 10.36
N VAL A 169 -0.43 11.46 11.02
CA VAL A 169 -0.38 11.55 12.48
C VAL A 169 -1.47 12.50 12.96
N LEU A 170 -2.24 12.07 13.96
CA LEU A 170 -3.36 12.82 14.53
C LEU A 170 -2.97 13.40 15.89
N ASP A 171 -3.52 14.58 16.20
CA ASP A 171 -3.30 15.27 17.47
C ASP A 171 -4.07 14.61 18.61
N ARG A 172 -3.35 14.09 19.62
CA ARG A 172 -3.92 13.44 20.82
C ARG A 172 -4.52 14.43 21.82
N SER A 173 -4.14 15.71 21.74
CA SER A 173 -4.58 16.79 22.66
C SER A 173 -5.91 17.41 22.25
N SER A 174 -6.36 17.15 21.02
CA SER A 174 -7.55 17.81 20.51
C SER A 174 -8.80 16.96 20.78
N PRO A 175 -9.88 17.52 21.38
CA PRO A 175 -11.21 16.87 21.39
C PRO A 175 -11.76 16.63 19.95
N ALA A 176 -11.00 17.04 18.92
CA ALA A 176 -11.21 16.96 17.50
C ALA A 176 -10.83 15.60 16.85
N GLY A 177 -11.03 14.45 17.49
CA GLY A 177 -10.79 13.16 16.83
C GLY A 177 -11.59 13.00 15.51
N GLU A 178 -12.73 13.67 15.37
CA GLU A 178 -13.55 13.66 14.13
C GLU A 178 -13.23 14.82 13.17
N ALA A 179 -12.86 16.00 13.70
CA ALA A 179 -12.52 17.17 12.90
C ALA A 179 -11.08 17.13 12.35
N ALA A 180 -10.11 16.56 13.08
CA ALA A 180 -8.73 16.36 12.60
C ALA A 180 -8.65 15.32 11.46
N ARG A 181 -9.46 14.25 11.51
CA ARG A 181 -9.66 13.30 10.40
C ARG A 181 -10.20 14.01 9.15
N SER A 182 -11.13 14.95 9.36
CA SER A 182 -11.72 15.74 8.29
C SER A 182 -10.71 16.74 7.71
N CYS A 183 -9.90 17.45 8.50
CA CYS A 183 -8.89 18.40 8.01
C CYS A 183 -7.80 17.77 7.15
N GLY A 184 -7.18 16.69 7.64
CA GLY A 184 -6.10 16.03 6.91
C GLY A 184 -6.57 15.45 5.57
N ALA A 185 -7.73 14.78 5.59
CA ALA A 185 -8.35 14.22 4.39
C ALA A 185 -8.81 15.34 3.42
N VAL A 186 -9.41 16.42 3.91
CA VAL A 186 -9.85 17.56 3.09
C VAL A 186 -8.67 18.28 2.45
N TYR A 187 -7.57 18.46 3.19
CA TYR A 187 -6.37 19.12 2.67
C TYR A 187 -5.67 18.25 1.61
N GLY A 188 -5.43 16.97 1.92
CA GLY A 188 -4.78 16.04 0.99
C GLY A 188 -5.59 15.83 -0.29
N LEU A 189 -6.87 15.46 -0.16
CA LEU A 189 -7.74 15.22 -1.32
C LEU A 189 -8.08 16.50 -2.07
N GLY A 190 -8.13 17.65 -1.39
CA GLY A 190 -8.29 18.94 -2.04
C GLY A 190 -7.10 19.30 -2.93
N ILE A 191 -5.86 19.07 -2.46
CA ILE A 191 -4.66 19.27 -3.27
C ILE A 191 -4.64 18.29 -4.46
N GLU A 192 -4.98 17.02 -4.24
CA GLU A 192 -4.97 16.02 -5.30
C GLU A 192 -6.00 16.33 -6.39
N LEU A 193 -7.22 16.72 -6.01
CA LEU A 193 -8.33 16.89 -6.95
C LEU A 193 -8.35 18.26 -7.63
N PHE A 194 -7.80 19.29 -6.99
CA PHE A 194 -7.89 20.67 -7.47
C PHE A 194 -6.53 21.36 -7.58
N GLY A 195 -5.54 20.97 -6.78
CA GLY A 195 -4.22 21.61 -6.73
C GLY A 195 -4.12 22.71 -5.67
N LEU A 196 -2.88 23.03 -5.29
CA LEU A 196 -2.61 24.21 -4.47
C LEU A 196 -2.87 25.50 -5.26
N HIS A 197 -3.36 26.53 -4.57
CA HIS A 197 -3.71 27.83 -5.16
C HIS A 197 -4.80 27.79 -6.25
N VAL A 198 -5.46 26.66 -6.45
CA VAL A 198 -6.58 26.53 -7.39
C VAL A 198 -7.89 26.65 -6.63
N PRO A 199 -8.78 27.59 -6.99
CA PRO A 199 -10.07 27.75 -6.33
C PRO A 199 -11.05 26.62 -6.67
N PHE A 200 -11.79 26.12 -5.69
CA PHE A 200 -12.84 25.10 -5.85
C PHE A 200 -14.02 25.32 -4.90
N HIS A 201 -15.15 24.65 -5.16
CA HIS A 201 -16.26 24.63 -4.20
C HIS A 201 -16.18 23.42 -3.26
N GLY A 202 -16.50 23.62 -1.99
CA GLY A 202 -16.53 22.53 -1.00
C GLY A 202 -17.49 21.40 -1.38
N ASP A 203 -18.60 21.71 -2.06
CA ASP A 203 -19.52 20.71 -2.61
C ASP A 203 -18.85 19.82 -3.66
N ASP A 204 -17.99 20.39 -4.51
CA ASP A 204 -17.26 19.63 -5.54
C ASP A 204 -16.24 18.69 -4.89
N LEU A 205 -15.56 19.15 -3.84
CA LEU A 205 -14.65 18.33 -3.05
C LEU A 205 -15.40 17.17 -2.38
N SER A 206 -16.56 17.43 -1.76
CA SER A 206 -17.40 16.39 -1.17
C SER A 206 -17.84 15.35 -2.22
N ALA A 207 -18.32 15.80 -3.37
CA ALA A 207 -18.80 14.91 -4.44
C ALA A 207 -17.69 14.02 -5.01
N ARG A 208 -16.50 14.56 -5.25
CA ARG A 208 -15.38 13.84 -5.88
C ARG A 208 -14.61 12.95 -4.91
N SER A 209 -14.46 13.38 -3.66
CA SER A 209 -13.77 12.60 -2.62
C SER A 209 -14.69 11.60 -1.89
N ARG A 210 -16.01 11.69 -2.10
CA ARG A 210 -17.05 10.98 -1.32
C ARG A 210 -17.01 11.28 0.18
N LEU A 211 -16.35 12.36 0.59
CA LEU A 211 -16.40 12.84 1.97
C LEU A 211 -17.77 13.47 2.28
N PRO A 212 -18.32 13.28 3.49
CA PRO A 212 -19.53 13.98 3.91
C PRO A 212 -19.37 15.50 3.82
N LYS A 213 -20.39 16.21 3.35
CA LYS A 213 -20.37 17.69 3.27
C LYS A 213 -20.03 18.34 4.61
N THR A 214 -20.54 17.79 5.70
CA THR A 214 -20.27 18.25 7.06
C THR A 214 -18.79 18.14 7.42
N SER A 215 -18.11 17.07 7.00
CA SER A 215 -16.67 16.88 7.15
C SER A 215 -15.87 17.85 6.30
N VAL A 216 -16.29 18.07 5.04
CA VAL A 216 -15.63 19.04 4.16
C VAL A 216 -15.73 20.47 4.72
N THR A 217 -16.91 20.89 5.15
CA THR A 217 -17.12 22.22 5.75
C THR A 217 -16.32 22.40 7.03
N LYS A 218 -16.35 21.43 7.94
CA LYS A 218 -15.55 21.47 9.19
C LYS A 218 -14.05 21.48 8.89
N GLY A 219 -13.61 20.66 7.94
CA GLY A 219 -12.22 20.56 7.53
C GLY A 219 -11.68 21.85 6.92
N LEU A 220 -12.40 22.42 5.96
CA LEU A 220 -12.05 23.69 5.32
C LEU A 220 -12.06 24.85 6.32
N GLY A 221 -13.05 24.93 7.20
CA GLY A 221 -13.12 25.96 8.24
C GLY A 221 -11.95 25.87 9.24
N ALA A 222 -11.46 24.68 9.54
CA ALA A 222 -10.28 24.52 10.39
C ALA A 222 -8.97 24.79 9.63
N LEU A 223 -8.85 24.42 8.35
CA LEU A 223 -7.71 24.81 7.51
C LEU A 223 -7.60 26.33 7.33
N GLN A 224 -8.74 27.03 7.28
CA GLN A 224 -8.77 28.49 7.25
C GLN A 224 -8.15 29.11 8.50
N LYS A 225 -8.52 28.58 9.67
CA LYS A 225 -7.98 29.05 10.97
C LYS A 225 -6.47 28.85 11.09
N THR A 226 -5.92 27.88 10.37
CA THR A 226 -4.46 27.59 10.35
C THR A 226 -3.74 28.23 9.17
N GLY A 227 -4.40 29.09 8.39
CA GLY A 227 -3.79 29.75 7.22
C GLY A 227 -3.49 28.82 6.04
N MET A 228 -4.04 27.60 6.05
CA MET A 228 -3.83 26.58 5.01
C MET A 228 -4.97 26.54 3.98
N ALA A 229 -6.00 27.37 4.17
CA ALA A 229 -7.04 27.60 3.18
C ALA A 229 -7.51 29.05 3.25
N ASP A 230 -7.88 29.62 2.11
CA ASP A 230 -8.59 30.89 2.03
C ASP A 230 -10.00 30.67 1.48
N MET A 231 -10.94 31.51 1.89
CA MET A 231 -12.33 31.46 1.47
C MET A 231 -12.76 32.81 0.92
N GLN A 232 -13.28 32.79 -0.31
CA GLN A 232 -13.84 33.96 -0.98
C GLN A 232 -15.28 33.70 -1.38
N TRP A 233 -16.12 34.72 -1.35
CA TRP A 233 -17.50 34.61 -1.81
C TRP A 233 -17.56 34.83 -3.33
N GLY A 234 -18.02 33.81 -4.06
CA GLY A 234 -18.24 33.91 -5.50
C GLY A 234 -19.52 34.67 -5.87
N LYS A 235 -19.66 35.03 -7.16
CA LYS A 235 -20.75 35.85 -7.74
C LYS A 235 -22.19 35.33 -7.52
N ARG A 236 -22.38 34.14 -6.95
CA ARG A 236 -23.68 33.52 -6.66
C ARG A 236 -23.87 33.14 -5.19
N GLY A 237 -23.11 33.76 -4.28
CA GLY A 237 -23.18 33.45 -2.84
C GLY A 237 -22.67 32.05 -2.48
N ARG A 238 -21.85 31.43 -3.34
CA ARG A 238 -21.18 30.16 -3.04
C ARG A 238 -19.76 30.44 -2.57
N ALA A 239 -19.36 29.82 -1.46
CA ALA A 239 -17.99 29.87 -0.97
C ALA A 239 -17.05 29.18 -1.97
N LEU A 240 -15.98 29.88 -2.32
CA LEU A 240 -14.88 29.42 -3.16
C LEU A 240 -13.66 29.29 -2.24
N TRP A 241 -13.11 28.08 -2.19
CA TRP A 241 -12.01 27.72 -1.30
C TRP A 241 -10.74 27.58 -2.10
N THR A 242 -9.63 28.05 -1.55
CA THR A 242 -8.29 27.88 -2.13
C THR A 242 -7.39 27.27 -1.07
N LEU A 243 -6.78 26.11 -1.35
CA LEU A 243 -5.80 25.53 -0.43
C LEU A 243 -4.45 26.22 -0.61
N LEU A 244 -3.83 26.54 0.51
CA LEU A 244 -2.53 27.21 0.61
C LEU A 244 -1.49 26.22 1.13
N PRO A 245 -0.22 26.34 0.71
CA PRO A 245 0.85 25.53 1.27
C PRO A 245 0.90 25.71 2.78
N LYS A 246 1.29 24.65 3.49
CA LYS A 246 1.48 24.72 4.94
C LYS A 246 2.46 25.86 5.25
N PRO A 247 2.12 26.80 6.15
CA PRO A 247 3.08 27.83 6.55
C PRO A 247 4.32 27.12 7.09
N MET A 248 5.47 27.40 6.46
CA MET A 248 6.77 26.98 6.99
C MET A 248 6.92 27.61 8.38
N PRO A 249 7.46 26.89 9.37
CA PRO A 249 7.93 27.56 10.58
C PRO A 249 8.96 28.63 10.18
N ASP A 250 8.89 29.80 10.83
CA ASP A 250 9.77 30.93 10.54
C ASP A 250 11.24 30.46 10.46
N GLY A 251 11.88 30.66 9.30
CA GLY A 251 13.31 30.40 9.11
C GLY A 251 13.71 29.30 8.11
N LEU A 252 12.80 28.51 7.53
CA LEU A 252 13.15 27.57 6.44
C LEU A 252 12.76 28.09 5.05
N LYS A 253 13.75 28.17 4.15
CA LYS A 253 13.56 28.52 2.73
C LYS A 253 13.01 27.34 1.92
N PRO A 254 12.23 27.58 0.85
CA PRO A 254 11.71 26.52 -0.01
C PRO A 254 12.85 25.73 -0.69
N ALA A 255 12.67 24.42 -0.85
CA ALA A 255 13.66 23.50 -1.43
C ALA A 255 14.10 23.82 -2.87
N ARG A 256 13.45 24.81 -3.51
CA ARG A 256 13.82 25.31 -4.84
C ARG A 256 15.09 26.18 -4.86
N ASP A 257 15.56 26.59 -3.67
CA ASP A 257 16.76 27.43 -3.48
C ASP A 257 17.96 26.65 -2.93
N LEU A 258 17.87 25.32 -2.80
CA LEU A 258 19.05 24.49 -2.48
C LEU A 258 19.85 24.24 -3.77
N PRO A 259 21.17 24.52 -3.79
CA PRO A 259 22.00 24.16 -4.93
C PRO A 259 21.92 22.64 -5.15
N PRO A 260 21.92 22.16 -6.40
CA PRO A 260 21.91 20.73 -6.67
C PRO A 260 23.13 20.09 -5.98
N HIS A 261 22.87 19.01 -5.24
CA HIS A 261 23.93 18.22 -4.61
C HIS A 261 24.90 17.75 -5.70
N GLU A 262 26.13 18.25 -5.67
CA GLU A 262 27.24 17.65 -6.40
C GLU A 262 27.63 16.35 -5.70
N ASP A 263 27.78 15.31 -6.51
CA ASP A 263 28.13 13.94 -6.13
C ASP A 263 29.46 13.87 -5.37
N LEU A 264 29.45 13.22 -4.20
CA LEU A 264 30.58 12.49 -3.62
C LEU A 264 30.08 11.24 -2.88
#